data_AF-G2QLK3-F1
#
_entry.id   AF-G2QLK3-F1
#
_cell.length_a   1.000
_cell.length_b   1.000
_cell.length_c   1.000
_cell.angle_alpha   90.00
_cell.angle_beta   90.00
_cell.angle_gamma   90.00
#
_symmetry.space_group_name_H-M   'P 1'
#
loop_
_entity.id
_entity.type
_entity.pdbx_description
1 polymer ?
#
loop_
_entity_poly.entity_id
_entity_poly.type
_entity_poly.pdbx_seq_one_letter_code
_entity_poly.pdbx_strand_id
1 'polypeptide(L)'
;MVQNGGDFDLDIDMATDVTAEQLLTQLALETAKASRIKIEPPSKYGGTKEDLVGFLINLRSYFWLNNDKFLDDKAKVLYAAIRLEGKVLRWFEPTWNDYLTEEDEDDRDAFT
;
A
#
# COMPACT_ATOMS: atom_id res chain seq x y z
N MET A 1 -62.60 8.03 -28.53
CA MET A 1 -61.52 8.76 -27.84
C MET A 1 -60.55 7.71 -27.35
N VAL A 2 -59.46 7.53 -28.10
CA VAL A 2 -58.41 6.54 -27.82
C VAL A 2 -57.52 7.14 -26.74
N GLN A 3 -57.45 6.52 -25.56
CA GLN A 3 -56.43 6.86 -24.57
C GLN A 3 -55.13 6.17 -25.00
N ASN A 4 -54.30 6.92 -25.72
CA ASN A 4 -52.95 6.54 -26.08
C ASN A 4 -51.98 7.04 -25.02
N GLY A 5 -51.02 6.18 -24.67
CA GLY A 5 -49.67 6.62 -24.31
C GLY A 5 -49.41 6.84 -22.84
N GLY A 6 -49.55 5.79 -22.03
CA GLY A 6 -48.87 5.68 -20.75
C GLY A 6 -48.03 4.41 -20.73
N ASP A 7 -47.16 4.23 -21.73
CA ASP A 7 -46.24 3.09 -21.78
C ASP A 7 -45.01 3.45 -20.93
N PHE A 8 -45.17 3.20 -19.64
CA PHE A 8 -44.18 2.73 -18.68
C PHE A 8 -42.71 2.86 -19.13
N ASP A 9 -42.00 3.87 -18.61
CA ASP A 9 -40.55 3.96 -18.67
C ASP A 9 -39.94 2.65 -18.09
N LEU A 10 -39.46 1.76 -18.95
CA LEU A 10 -38.69 0.56 -18.59
C LEU A 10 -37.21 0.87 -18.32
N ASP A 11 -36.91 2.01 -17.70
CA ASP A 11 -35.55 2.38 -17.32
C ASP A 11 -35.19 1.98 -15.88
N ILE A 12 -35.90 0.99 -15.33
CA ILE A 12 -35.57 0.33 -14.06
C ILE A 12 -35.55 -1.17 -14.31
N ASP A 13 -34.41 -1.68 -14.79
CA ASP A 13 -33.56 -2.48 -13.91
C ASP A 13 -32.20 -2.68 -14.60
N MET A 14 -31.23 -1.81 -14.32
CA MET A 14 -29.85 -2.31 -14.21
C MET A 14 -29.77 -3.12 -12.91
N ALA A 15 -30.54 -4.21 -12.83
CA ALA A 15 -30.28 -5.26 -11.87
C ALA A 15 -28.92 -5.78 -12.28
N THR A 16 -27.91 -5.37 -11.52
CA THR A 16 -26.62 -6.03 -11.46
C THR A 16 -26.92 -7.49 -11.14
N ASP A 17 -26.96 -8.34 -12.17
CA ASP A 17 -27.05 -9.78 -11.99
C ASP A 17 -25.67 -10.24 -11.51
N VAL A 18 -25.40 -9.96 -10.22
CA VAL A 18 -24.16 -10.34 -9.56
C VAL A 18 -24.25 -11.85 -9.38
N THR A 19 -23.40 -12.59 -10.09
CA THR A 19 -23.44 -14.05 -10.05
C THR A 19 -23.12 -14.55 -8.65
N ALA A 20 -23.58 -15.77 -8.33
CA ALA A 20 -23.25 -16.40 -7.06
C ALA A 20 -21.72 -16.51 -6.86
N GLU A 21 -20.94 -16.70 -7.93
CA GLU A 21 -19.48 -16.69 -7.83
C GLU A 21 -18.92 -15.31 -7.47
N GLN A 22 -19.50 -14.23 -8.00
CA GLN A 22 -19.08 -12.87 -7.67
C GLN A 22 -19.38 -12.53 -6.20
N LEU A 23 -20.54 -12.95 -5.68
CA LEU A 23 -20.88 -12.78 -4.25
C LEU A 23 -19.95 -13.60 -3.34
N LEU A 24 -19.62 -14.84 -3.71
CA LEU A 24 -18.67 -15.67 -2.96
C LEU A 24 -17.25 -15.09 -2.98
N THR A 25 -16.83 -14.53 -4.12
CA THR A 25 -15.53 -13.87 -4.26
C THR A 25 -15.47 -12.59 -3.42
N GLN A 26 -16.54 -11.79 -3.44
CA GLN A 26 -16.66 -10.59 -2.62
C GLN A 26 -16.64 -10.94 -1.13
N LEU A 27 -17.39 -11.97 -0.71
CA LEU A 27 -17.43 -12.43 0.68
C LEU A 27 -16.07 -12.97 1.12
N ALA A 28 -15.38 -13.76 0.29
CA ALA A 28 -14.04 -14.27 0.59
C ALA A 28 -13.03 -13.12 0.72
N LEU A 29 -13.10 -12.11 -0.14
CA LEU A 29 -12.26 -10.92 -0.05
C LEU A 29 -12.54 -10.12 1.23
N GLU A 30 -13.81 -9.89 1.57
CA GLU A 30 -14.20 -9.15 2.78
C GLU A 30 -13.83 -9.92 4.06
N THR A 31 -13.98 -11.26 4.07
CA THR A 31 -13.58 -12.11 5.20
C THR A 31 -12.05 -12.17 5.34
N ALA A 32 -11.32 -12.19 4.21
CA ALA A 32 -9.85 -12.11 4.19
C ALA A 32 -9.31 -10.73 4.59
N LYS A 33 -10.09 -9.66 4.45
CA LYS A 33 -9.77 -8.32 4.95
C LYS A 33 -10.09 -8.19 6.45
N ALA A 34 -11.23 -8.72 6.90
CA ALA A 34 -11.69 -8.62 8.28
C ALA A 34 -10.84 -9.41 9.30
N SER A 35 -10.05 -10.39 8.85
CA SER A 35 -9.26 -11.27 9.71
C SER A 35 -7.78 -10.90 9.86
N ARG A 36 -7.33 -9.77 9.30
CA ARG A 36 -5.92 -9.36 9.40
C ARG A 36 -5.66 -8.66 10.72
N ILE A 37 -4.79 -9.26 11.54
CA ILE A 37 -4.28 -8.63 12.77
C ILE A 37 -3.53 -7.36 12.37
N LYS A 38 -3.92 -6.22 12.95
CA LYS A 38 -3.17 -4.97 12.78
C LYS A 38 -1.83 -5.10 13.49
N ILE A 39 -0.74 -5.05 12.72
CA ILE A 39 0.62 -5.07 13.26
C ILE A 39 1.09 -3.64 13.49
N GLU A 40 1.58 -3.36 14.70
CA GLU A 40 2.12 -2.04 15.04
C GLU A 40 3.47 -1.79 14.35
N PRO A 41 3.73 -0.57 13.85
CA PRO A 41 5.00 -0.19 13.25
C PRO A 41 6.21 -0.33 14.20
N PRO A 42 7.39 -0.79 13.74
CA PRO A 42 8.61 -0.87 14.54
C PRO A 42 9.05 0.49 15.04
N SER A 43 9.44 0.69 16.30
CA SER A 43 9.92 1.99 16.83
C SER A 43 10.98 2.68 15.95
N LYS A 44 11.06 4.01 16.04
CA LYS A 44 12.11 4.78 15.36
C LYS A 44 13.50 4.46 15.93
N TYR A 45 14.53 4.66 15.12
CA TYR A 45 15.92 4.36 15.46
C TYR A 45 16.80 5.61 15.43
N GLY A 46 17.43 5.91 16.56
CA GLY A 46 18.25 7.11 16.75
C GLY A 46 19.74 6.96 16.43
N GLY A 47 20.23 5.73 16.21
CA GLY A 47 21.64 5.48 15.86
C GLY A 47 22.53 4.87 16.97
N THR A 48 21.94 4.32 18.04
CA THR A 48 22.65 3.62 19.12
C THR A 48 23.04 2.20 18.71
N LYS A 49 24.29 1.81 18.95
CA LYS A 49 24.81 0.50 18.51
C LYS A 49 24.05 -0.66 19.16
N GLU A 50 23.68 -0.49 20.42
CA GLU A 50 23.01 -1.49 21.25
C GLU A 50 21.60 -1.80 20.71
N ASP A 51 20.92 -0.78 20.15
CA ASP A 51 19.53 -0.92 19.67
C ASP A 51 19.44 -1.36 18.19
N LEU A 52 20.55 -1.27 17.44
CA LEU A 52 20.58 -1.55 16.00
C LEU A 52 20.04 -2.95 15.68
N VAL A 53 20.49 -3.97 16.42
CA VAL A 53 20.08 -5.37 16.19
C VAL A 53 18.58 -5.53 16.41
N GLY A 54 18.05 -4.97 17.49
CA GLY A 54 16.62 -5.01 17.79
C GLY A 54 15.78 -4.29 16.73
N PHE A 55 16.24 -3.12 16.29
CA PHE A 55 15.60 -2.36 15.21
C PHE A 55 15.51 -3.17 13.90
N LEU A 56 16.61 -3.78 13.46
CA LEU A 56 16.64 -4.57 12.23
C LEU A 56 15.75 -5.82 12.29
N ILE A 57 15.72 -6.52 13.43
CA ILE A 57 14.83 -7.67 13.64
C ILE A 57 13.36 -7.26 13.57
N ASN A 58 13.01 -6.12 14.18
CA ASN A 58 11.65 -5.61 14.15
C ASN A 58 11.22 -5.17 12.73
N LEU A 59 12.10 -4.51 11.98
CA LEU A 59 11.84 -4.18 10.57
C LEU A 59 11.61 -5.43 9.73
N ARG A 60 12.50 -6.42 9.84
CA ARG A 60 12.37 -7.68 9.10
C ARG A 60 11.07 -8.41 9.42
N SER A 61 10.71 -8.49 10.69
CA SER A 61 9.44 -9.09 11.15
C SER A 61 8.23 -8.31 10.60
N TYR A 62 8.28 -6.98 10.62
CA TYR A 62 7.19 -6.15 10.13
C TYR A 62 6.98 -6.31 8.63
N PHE A 63 8.05 -6.34 7.83
CA PHE A 63 7.95 -6.59 6.39
C PHE A 63 7.40 -7.97 6.08
N TRP A 64 7.81 -9.00 6.84
CA TRP A 64 7.27 -10.35 6.66
C TRP A 64 5.78 -10.43 6.95
N LEU A 65 5.32 -9.79 8.04
CA LEU A 65 3.91 -9.79 8.44
C LEU A 65 3.01 -8.87 7.60
N ASN A 66 3.60 -7.89 6.90
CA ASN A 66 2.88 -6.91 6.07
C ASN A 66 3.37 -6.95 4.62
N ASN A 67 3.76 -8.13 4.11
CA ASN A 67 4.35 -8.24 2.78
C ASN A 67 3.42 -7.76 1.67
N ASP A 68 2.10 -7.84 1.88
CA ASP A 68 1.08 -7.30 0.99
C ASP A 68 1.09 -5.77 0.87
N LYS A 69 1.74 -5.06 1.80
CA LYS A 69 1.83 -3.59 1.82
C LYS A 69 3.08 -3.04 1.15
N PHE A 70 4.03 -3.88 0.75
CA PHE A 70 5.30 -3.46 0.17
C PHE A 70 5.45 -4.10 -1.21
N LEU A 71 5.31 -3.28 -2.26
CA LEU A 71 5.33 -3.73 -3.65
C LEU A 71 6.68 -4.35 -4.05
N ASP A 72 7.77 -3.75 -3.57
CA ASP A 72 9.14 -4.14 -3.89
C ASP A 72 10.08 -3.83 -2.70
N ASP A 73 11.36 -4.16 -2.89
CA ASP A 73 12.39 -3.88 -1.88
C ASP A 73 12.68 -2.37 -1.76
N LYS A 74 12.45 -1.58 -2.81
CA LYS A 74 12.55 -0.11 -2.79
C LYS A 74 11.57 0.48 -1.76
N ALA A 75 10.32 0.04 -1.76
CA ALA A 75 9.32 0.46 -0.78
C ALA A 75 9.72 0.11 0.66
N LYS A 76 10.39 -1.04 0.87
CA LYS A 76 10.91 -1.44 2.19
C LYS A 76 12.06 -0.55 2.64
N VAL A 77 12.98 -0.20 1.74
CA VAL A 77 14.09 0.71 2.02
C VAL A 77 13.57 2.10 2.39
N LEU A 78 12.64 2.65 1.60
CA LEU A 78 11.98 3.92 1.88
C LEU A 78 11.26 3.91 3.25
N TYR A 79 10.58 2.81 3.56
CA TYR A 79 9.96 2.65 4.86
C TYR A 79 10.99 2.61 6.01
N ALA A 80 12.07 1.86 5.85
CA ALA A 80 13.13 1.81 6.86
C ALA A 80 13.76 3.19 7.08
N ALA A 81 13.94 3.96 6.00
CA ALA A 81 14.47 5.31 6.04
C ALA A 81 13.57 6.24 6.89
N ILE A 82 12.23 6.23 6.72
CA ILE A 82 11.31 7.05 7.54
C ILE A 82 11.23 6.63 9.01
N ARG A 83 11.81 5.48 9.37
CA ARG A 83 11.98 5.07 10.77
C ARG A 83 13.30 5.56 11.39
N LEU A 84 14.19 6.18 10.62
CA LEU A 84 15.39 6.82 11.17
C LEU A 84 15.03 8.15 11.85
N GLU A 85 15.75 8.48 12.92
CA GLU A 85 15.61 9.77 13.59
C GLU A 85 16.94 10.28 14.17
N GLY A 86 16.95 11.52 14.65
CA GLY A 86 18.08 12.06 15.39
C GLY A 86 19.39 12.02 14.59
N LYS A 87 20.43 11.40 15.18
CA LYS A 87 21.78 11.41 14.62
C LYS A 87 21.88 10.58 13.34
N VAL A 88 21.23 9.42 13.30
CA VAL A 88 21.31 8.53 12.13
C VAL A 88 20.53 9.10 10.94
N LEU A 89 19.40 9.77 11.17
CA LEU A 89 18.70 10.46 10.09
C LEU A 89 19.56 11.56 9.46
N ARG A 90 20.19 12.42 10.26
CA ARG A 90 21.09 13.47 9.74
C ARG A 90 22.30 12.90 8.98
N TRP A 91 22.76 11.72 9.38
CA TRP A 91 23.83 11.03 8.67
C TRP A 91 23.36 10.47 7.32
N PHE A 92 22.12 9.99 7.24
CA PHE A 92 21.55 9.37 6.05
C PHE A 92 20.88 10.38 5.09
N GLU A 93 20.53 11.56 5.58
CA GLU A 93 19.80 12.60 4.85
C GLU A 93 20.40 12.94 3.47
N PRO A 94 21.73 13.10 3.28
CA PRO A 94 22.28 13.38 1.95
C PRO A 94 21.98 12.25 0.96
N THR A 95 22.26 11.01 1.33
CA THR A 95 21.98 9.82 0.51
C THR A 95 20.50 9.69 0.17
N TRP A 96 19.63 10.03 1.13
CA TRP A 96 18.20 9.99 0.89
C TRP A 96 17.73 11.11 -0.04
N ASN A 97 18.22 12.34 0.14
CA ASN A 97 17.88 13.43 -0.77
C ASN A 97 18.33 13.12 -2.19
N ASP A 98 19.56 12.63 -2.38
CA ASP A 98 20.07 12.21 -3.69
C ASP A 98 19.10 11.21 -4.34
N TYR A 99 18.75 10.16 -3.60
CA TYR A 99 17.81 9.12 -4.05
C TYR A 99 16.44 9.67 -4.47
N LEU A 100 15.88 10.63 -3.72
CA LEU A 100 14.57 11.20 -4.03
C LEU A 100 14.62 12.20 -5.20
N THR A 101 15.80 12.70 -5.55
CA THR A 101 15.99 13.66 -6.65
C THR A 101 16.42 13.00 -7.96
N GLU A 102 16.97 11.79 -7.92
CA GLU A 102 17.45 11.05 -9.12
C GLU A 102 16.30 10.45 -9.98
N GLU A 103 15.06 10.38 -9.48
CA GLU A 103 13.91 9.81 -10.20
C GLU A 103 13.34 10.72 -11.32
N ASP A 104 13.89 11.92 -11.54
CA ASP A 104 13.42 12.86 -12.58
C ASP A 104 14.20 12.77 -13.91
N GLU A 105 15.28 11.98 -14.00
CA GLU A 105 16.17 11.97 -15.18
C GLU A 105 16.12 10.71 -16.07
N ASP A 106 15.77 9.53 -15.54
CA ASP A 106 15.93 8.26 -16.30
C ASP A 106 14.69 7.84 -17.13
N ASP A 107 13.56 8.54 -16.98
CA ASP A 107 12.32 8.26 -17.73
C ASP A 107 12.15 9.11 -19.01
N ARG A 108 13.14 9.93 -19.40
CA ARG A 108 13.04 10.84 -20.58
C ARG A 108 13.61 10.30 -21.90
N ASP A 109 14.27 9.14 -21.91
CA ASP A 109 14.93 8.64 -23.13
C ASP A 109 14.38 7.30 -23.67
N ALA A 110 13.19 6.86 -23.24
CA ALA A 110 12.52 5.67 -23.80
C ALA A 110 11.67 5.95 -25.07
N PHE A 111 11.75 7.14 -25.67
CA PHE A 111 11.12 7.46 -26.96
C PHE A 111 11.96 8.46 -27.78
N THR A 112 13.09 8.02 -28.33
CA THR A 112 13.69 8.62 -29.53
C THR A 112 14.21 7.54 -30.47
#